data_AF-A0A933DUD8-F1
#
_entry.id   AF-A0A933DUD8-F1
#
_cell.length_a   1.000
_cell.length_b   1.000
_cell.length_c   1.000
_cell.angle_alpha   90.00
_cell.angle_beta   90.00
_cell.angle_gamma   90.00
#
_symmetry.space_group_name_H-M   'P 1'
#
loop_
_entity.id
_entity.type
_entity.pdbx_description
1 polymer ?
#
loop_
_entity_poly.entity_id
_entity_poly.type
_entity_poly.pdbx_seq_one_letter_code
_entity_poly.pdbx_strand_id
1 'polypeptide(L)'
;MNKWLRRALKILAGIVAFLIIVVLGLVVYTQLTWARPYDRPVPQLTAPKDKETVARGEYLYKYGYQCWGCHSKGTDDPNSPQAGGKEFDLSKVGPGFGVYNAPNLTSDPEMGIGAMSDGLIVRALREGLNRKGQTLFPVMPADWLKGLSDKDTLAIVAYLRSLPPVKNAVSSNRPSFAAKALFALKVLKPQPPITQPVVSPPPGVTVEYGKYLAENTATCADCHSQRNLNTGVFLPGKNFTGSSIAFGGELDNLPASAYAPNLTPDKKTGIGTWTEEQFIKALRTGTRPDGTVMLTLMPYPYFSFWTDDDLKAVYRYLQTVPAQENEVPQMEYLAAITSGSSLTKGEAMFKVRCSTCHGENGKGATPTSVALARVAPNLDDAALTNTIKSGIPATRMPGFAKTLSAEQLADLITFVRSWK
;
A
#
# COMPACT_ATOMS: atom_id res chain seq x y z
N MET A 1 -20.01 12.80 60.80
CA MET A 1 -20.13 12.10 59.50
C MET A 1 -21.37 11.20 59.51
N ASN A 2 -22.39 11.52 58.72
CA ASN A 2 -23.69 10.81 58.71
C ASN A 2 -23.52 9.31 58.38
N LYS A 3 -24.30 8.43 59.03
CA LYS A 3 -24.25 6.96 58.81
C LYS A 3 -24.43 6.58 57.32
N TRP A 4 -25.25 7.35 56.60
CA TRP A 4 -25.44 7.23 55.15
C TRP A 4 -24.16 7.49 54.35
N LEU A 5 -23.42 8.55 54.68
CA LEU A 5 -22.17 8.90 54.00
C LEU A 5 -21.10 7.81 54.22
N ARG A 6 -21.01 7.22 55.42
CA ARG A 6 -20.11 6.08 55.70
C ARG A 6 -20.45 4.84 54.87
N ARG A 7 -21.73 4.54 54.68
CA ARG A 7 -22.18 3.39 53.85
C ARG A 7 -21.88 3.63 52.38
N ALA A 8 -22.20 4.83 51.86
CA ALA A 8 -21.90 5.20 50.48
C ALA A 8 -20.40 5.11 50.17
N LEU A 9 -19.54 5.62 51.07
CA LEU A 9 -18.08 5.54 50.89
C LEU A 9 -17.55 4.10 50.89
N LYS A 10 -18.12 3.20 51.71
CA LYS A 10 -17.74 1.78 51.71
C LYS A 10 -18.14 1.07 50.41
N ILE A 11 -19.34 1.36 49.90
CA ILE A 11 -19.81 0.81 48.62
C ILE A 11 -18.93 1.32 47.48
N LEU A 12 -18.64 2.63 47.45
CA LEU A 12 -17.76 3.22 46.45
C LEU A 12 -16.36 2.61 46.52
N ALA A 13 -15.77 2.47 47.71
CA ALA A 13 -14.47 1.83 47.89
C ALA A 13 -14.47 0.37 47.40
N GLY A 14 -15.54 -0.38 47.67
CA GLY A 14 -15.72 -1.75 47.14
C GLY A 14 -15.77 -1.80 45.62
N ILE A 15 -16.53 -0.89 44.99
CA ILE A 15 -16.59 -0.77 43.52
C ILE A 15 -15.23 -0.43 42.95
N VAL A 16 -14.52 0.55 43.53
CA VAL A 16 -13.18 0.94 43.07
C VAL A 16 -12.18 -0.22 43.20
N ALA A 17 -12.17 -0.93 44.33
CA ALA A 17 -11.30 -2.10 44.52
C ALA A 17 -11.59 -3.21 43.50
N PHE A 18 -12.87 -3.49 43.23
CA PHE A 18 -13.28 -4.45 42.21
C PHE A 18 -12.82 -4.02 40.81
N LEU A 19 -13.03 -2.76 40.43
CA LEU A 19 -12.57 -2.23 39.15
C LEU A 19 -11.04 -2.32 39.01
N ILE A 20 -10.28 -2.04 40.07
CA ILE A 20 -8.82 -2.21 40.07
C ILE A 20 -8.45 -3.68 39.82
N ILE A 21 -9.10 -4.63 40.48
CA ILE A 21 -8.86 -6.06 40.26
C ILE A 21 -9.16 -6.46 38.81
N VAL A 22 -10.28 -5.99 38.25
CA VAL A 22 -10.64 -6.26 36.85
C VAL A 22 -9.61 -5.67 35.88
N VAL A 23 -9.19 -4.42 36.09
CA VAL A 23 -8.18 -3.76 35.25
C VAL A 23 -6.84 -4.47 35.35
N LEU A 24 -6.37 -4.81 36.56
CA LEU A 24 -5.14 -5.58 36.76
C LEU A 24 -5.22 -6.96 36.11
N GLY A 25 -6.35 -7.65 36.26
CA GLY A 25 -6.63 -8.91 35.60
C GLY A 25 -6.54 -8.80 34.08
N LEU A 26 -7.13 -7.77 33.49
CA LEU A 26 -7.05 -7.49 32.05
C LEU A 26 -5.63 -7.18 31.60
N VAL A 27 -4.87 -6.40 32.36
CA VAL A 27 -3.47 -6.08 32.06
C VAL A 27 -2.63 -7.35 32.06
N VAL A 28 -2.72 -8.17 33.11
CA VAL A 28 -2.00 -9.44 33.23
C VAL A 28 -2.40 -10.40 32.10
N TYR A 29 -3.71 -10.60 31.88
CA TYR A 29 -4.21 -11.41 30.77
C TYR A 29 -3.65 -10.94 29.43
N THR A 30 -3.71 -9.63 29.16
CA THR A 30 -3.21 -9.04 27.92
C THR A 30 -1.73 -9.32 27.74
N GLN A 31 -0.88 -9.01 28.73
CA GLN A 31 0.57 -9.22 28.63
C GLN A 31 0.96 -10.69 28.45
N LEU A 32 0.21 -11.62 29.04
CA LEU A 32 0.47 -13.06 28.92
C LEU A 32 -0.08 -13.70 27.64
N THR A 33 -1.07 -13.07 26.98
CA THR A 33 -1.82 -13.73 25.89
C THR A 33 -1.74 -13.04 24.53
N TRP A 34 -1.37 -11.75 24.47
CA TRP A 34 -1.40 -10.97 23.23
C TRP A 34 -0.54 -11.57 22.10
N ALA A 35 0.57 -12.20 22.46
CA ALA A 35 1.55 -12.77 21.52
C ALA A 35 1.40 -14.29 21.34
N ARG A 36 0.33 -14.90 21.88
CA ARG A 36 0.12 -16.35 21.77
C ARG A 36 -0.01 -16.76 20.30
N PRO A 37 0.74 -17.78 19.87
CA PRO A 37 0.72 -18.24 18.50
C PRO A 37 -0.63 -18.87 18.16
N TYR A 38 -1.07 -18.70 16.92
CA TYR A 38 -2.10 -19.55 16.33
C TYR A 38 -1.47 -20.88 15.94
N ASP A 39 -1.89 -21.94 16.62
CA ASP A 39 -1.48 -23.30 16.28
C ASP A 39 -2.28 -23.77 15.07
N ARG A 40 -1.70 -23.56 13.89
CA ARG A 40 -2.27 -23.95 12.60
C ARG A 40 -1.25 -24.73 11.80
N PRO A 41 -1.66 -25.78 11.07
CA PRO A 41 -0.75 -26.53 10.23
C PRO A 41 -0.11 -25.61 9.19
N VAL A 42 1.17 -25.85 8.89
CA VAL A 42 1.86 -25.17 7.79
C VAL A 42 1.49 -25.90 6.50
N PRO A 43 1.02 -25.20 5.45
CA PRO A 43 0.76 -25.81 4.15
C PRO A 43 2.03 -26.49 3.61
N GLN A 44 1.91 -27.72 3.12
CA GLN A 44 3.03 -28.45 2.52
C GLN A 44 3.12 -28.11 1.04
N LEU A 45 3.63 -26.90 0.75
CA LEU A 45 3.80 -26.37 -0.60
C LEU A 45 5.28 -26.10 -0.85
N THR A 46 5.72 -26.23 -2.11
CA THR A 46 7.08 -25.95 -2.55
C THR A 46 7.04 -25.16 -3.84
N ALA A 47 7.79 -24.06 -3.89
CA ALA A 47 7.82 -23.17 -5.04
C ALA A 47 8.65 -23.80 -6.17
N PRO A 48 8.13 -23.85 -7.41
CA PRO A 48 8.93 -24.15 -8.58
C PRO A 48 10.07 -23.15 -8.73
N LYS A 49 11.21 -23.60 -9.31
CA LYS A 49 12.41 -22.77 -9.49
C LYS A 49 12.68 -22.43 -10.96
N ASP A 50 11.76 -22.79 -11.85
CA ASP A 50 11.91 -22.50 -13.27
C ASP A 50 11.80 -20.99 -13.55
N LYS A 51 12.37 -20.58 -14.68
CA LYS A 51 12.46 -19.15 -15.05
C LYS A 51 11.09 -18.50 -15.25
N GLU A 52 10.10 -19.25 -15.74
CA GLU A 52 8.75 -18.73 -15.96
C GLU A 52 8.05 -18.41 -14.63
N THR A 53 8.15 -19.31 -13.67
CA THR A 53 7.61 -19.11 -12.32
C THR A 53 8.28 -17.94 -11.63
N VAL A 54 9.61 -17.82 -11.72
CA VAL A 54 10.34 -16.67 -11.14
C VAL A 54 9.93 -15.36 -11.81
N ALA A 55 9.82 -15.32 -13.14
CA ALA A 55 9.40 -14.13 -13.87
C ALA A 55 7.96 -13.70 -13.52
N ARG A 56 7.03 -14.66 -13.38
CA ARG A 56 5.67 -14.39 -12.91
C ARG A 56 5.69 -13.83 -11.48
N GLY A 57 6.54 -14.39 -10.62
CA GLY A 57 6.74 -13.92 -9.26
C GLY A 57 7.23 -12.48 -9.19
N GLU A 58 8.24 -12.16 -10.01
CA GLU A 58 8.78 -10.81 -10.14
C GLU A 58 7.72 -9.82 -10.59
N TYR A 59 6.93 -10.19 -11.61
CA TYR A 59 5.84 -9.37 -12.13
C TYR A 59 4.82 -8.99 -11.04
N LEU A 60 4.33 -9.99 -10.30
CA LEU A 60 3.34 -9.79 -9.22
C LEU A 60 3.94 -9.03 -8.03
N TYR A 61 5.19 -9.34 -7.67
CA TYR A 61 5.90 -8.72 -6.57
C TYR A 61 6.18 -7.24 -6.82
N LYS A 62 6.72 -6.91 -8.00
CA LYS A 62 7.15 -5.54 -8.35
C LYS A 62 5.97 -4.67 -8.75
N TYR A 63 5.09 -5.18 -9.60
CA TYR A 63 4.09 -4.35 -10.28
C TYR A 63 2.66 -4.62 -9.83
N GLY A 64 2.39 -5.77 -9.21
CA GLY A 64 1.10 -6.06 -8.59
C GLY A 64 0.98 -5.44 -7.20
N TYR A 65 1.46 -6.17 -6.19
CA TYR A 65 1.38 -5.77 -4.78
C TYR A 65 2.44 -4.77 -4.35
N GLN A 66 3.46 -4.53 -5.17
CA GLN A 66 4.56 -3.62 -4.87
C GLN A 66 5.17 -3.89 -3.48
N CYS A 67 5.41 -5.18 -3.17
CA CYS A 67 5.86 -5.61 -1.86
C CYS A 67 7.12 -4.87 -1.38
N TRP A 68 7.94 -4.43 -2.33
CA TRP A 68 9.16 -3.64 -2.11
C TRP A 68 8.91 -2.27 -1.46
N GLY A 69 7.74 -1.66 -1.64
CA GLY A 69 7.39 -0.37 -1.04
C GLY A 69 7.29 -0.44 0.49
N CYS A 70 7.08 -1.64 1.04
CA CYS A 70 7.06 -1.91 2.48
C CYS A 70 8.30 -2.67 2.95
N HIS A 71 8.81 -3.63 2.17
CA HIS A 71 9.86 -4.56 2.59
C HIS A 71 11.30 -4.16 2.22
N SER A 72 11.49 -2.93 1.72
CA SER A 72 12.79 -2.28 1.61
C SER A 72 13.03 -1.32 2.79
N LYS A 73 14.22 -0.69 2.88
CA LYS A 73 14.51 0.36 3.88
C LYS A 73 13.81 1.71 3.61
N GLY A 74 12.70 1.71 2.86
CA GLY A 74 11.95 2.92 2.53
C GLY A 74 12.45 3.63 1.28
N THR A 75 12.58 2.89 0.18
CA THR A 75 13.05 3.39 -1.11
C THR A 75 11.97 3.22 -2.16
N ASP A 76 11.90 4.17 -3.10
CA ASP A 76 11.00 4.13 -4.27
C ASP A 76 11.52 3.23 -5.41
N ASP A 77 12.54 2.40 -5.14
CA ASP A 77 13.15 1.53 -6.15
C ASP A 77 12.69 0.06 -5.96
N PRO A 78 11.91 -0.52 -6.90
CA PRO A 78 11.52 -1.93 -6.87
C PRO A 78 12.67 -2.93 -6.94
N ASN A 79 13.88 -2.50 -7.29
CA ASN A 79 15.09 -3.34 -7.30
C ASN A 79 15.90 -3.23 -6.00
N SER A 80 15.52 -2.35 -5.07
CA SER A 80 16.21 -2.23 -3.80
C SER A 80 16.25 -3.55 -3.05
N PRO A 81 17.31 -3.83 -2.26
CA PRO A 81 17.35 -5.03 -1.44
C PRO A 81 16.14 -5.11 -0.52
N GLN A 82 15.46 -6.26 -0.54
CA GLN A 82 14.26 -6.54 0.25
C GLN A 82 14.61 -6.90 1.70
N ALA A 83 15.51 -6.12 2.27
CA ALA A 83 16.16 -6.37 3.54
C ALA A 83 15.33 -5.91 4.75
N GLY A 84 14.11 -5.41 4.53
CA GLY A 84 13.22 -4.90 5.57
C GLY A 84 13.74 -3.64 6.26
N GLY A 85 13.15 -3.31 7.40
CA GLY A 85 13.59 -2.21 8.26
C GLY A 85 12.83 -0.90 8.08
N LYS A 86 11.85 -0.82 7.18
CA LYS A 86 10.89 0.30 7.17
C LYS A 86 10.04 0.25 8.43
N GLU A 87 10.04 1.36 9.16
CA GLU A 87 9.24 1.56 10.37
C GLU A 87 7.89 2.19 10.01
N PHE A 88 6.83 1.70 10.64
CA PHE A 88 5.47 2.23 10.54
C PHE A 88 5.04 2.67 11.94
N ASP A 89 5.00 3.98 12.17
CA ASP A 89 4.44 4.56 13.40
C ASP A 89 2.92 4.71 13.25
N LEU A 90 2.20 3.79 13.87
CA LEU A 90 0.74 3.75 13.88
C LEU A 90 0.19 4.15 15.26
N SER A 91 0.99 4.86 16.07
CA SER A 91 0.58 5.33 17.40
C SER A 91 -0.61 6.29 17.36
N LYS A 92 -0.81 7.00 16.24
CA LYS A 92 -1.93 7.93 16.01
C LYS A 92 -3.05 7.35 15.14
N VAL A 93 -2.96 6.09 14.72
CA VAL A 93 -3.95 5.44 13.86
C VAL A 93 -4.92 4.61 14.70
N GLY A 94 -6.22 4.90 14.57
CA GLY A 94 -7.29 4.20 15.29
C GLY A 94 -7.09 4.23 16.81
N PRO A 95 -7.10 3.09 17.52
CA PRO A 95 -6.85 3.02 18.97
C PRO A 95 -5.38 3.26 19.36
N GLY A 96 -4.52 3.63 18.40
CA GLY A 96 -3.08 3.76 18.52
C GLY A 96 -2.42 2.39 18.52
N PHE A 97 -2.01 1.88 17.36
CA PHE A 97 -1.50 0.51 17.23
C PHE A 97 -0.06 0.31 17.71
N GLY A 98 0.70 1.40 17.87
CA GLY A 98 2.13 1.37 18.20
C GLY A 98 3.01 1.32 16.95
N VAL A 99 4.24 0.82 17.10
CA VAL A 99 5.25 0.87 16.03
C VAL A 99 5.56 -0.52 15.50
N TYR A 100 5.59 -0.67 14.18
CA TYR A 100 5.82 -1.94 13.50
C TYR A 100 6.96 -1.81 12.48
N ASN A 101 7.67 -2.89 12.22
CA ASN A 101 8.78 -2.91 11.28
C ASN A 101 8.58 -4.00 10.22
N ALA A 102 8.83 -3.67 8.96
CA ALA A 102 8.77 -4.64 7.87
C ALA A 102 9.94 -5.64 7.96
N PRO A 103 9.69 -6.95 7.91
CA PRO A 103 10.74 -7.96 8.01
C PRO A 103 11.60 -8.02 6.74
N ASN A 104 12.80 -8.57 6.90
CA ASN A 104 13.73 -8.91 5.82
C ASN A 104 13.20 -10.11 5.03
N LEU A 105 12.92 -9.91 3.74
CA LEU A 105 12.41 -10.91 2.82
C LEU A 105 13.50 -11.54 1.94
N THR A 106 14.77 -11.21 2.15
CA THR A 106 15.86 -11.83 1.39
C THR A 106 16.09 -13.28 1.79
N SER A 107 16.78 -14.04 0.94
CA SER A 107 17.15 -15.44 1.18
C SER A 107 18.20 -15.65 2.28
N ASP A 108 18.54 -14.63 3.07
CA ASP A 108 19.42 -14.77 4.22
C ASP A 108 18.83 -15.77 5.24
N PRO A 109 19.60 -16.78 5.69
CA PRO A 109 19.08 -17.87 6.53
C PRO A 109 18.86 -17.46 7.99
N GLU A 110 19.57 -16.45 8.49
CA GLU A 110 19.53 -16.04 9.89
C GLU A 110 18.52 -14.90 10.12
N MET A 111 18.62 -13.85 9.31
CA MET A 111 17.89 -12.60 9.45
C MET A 111 16.74 -12.47 8.45
N GLY A 112 16.78 -13.23 7.36
CA GLY A 112 15.77 -13.24 6.30
C GLY A 112 14.83 -14.45 6.35
N ILE A 113 14.25 -14.76 5.18
CA ILE A 113 13.33 -15.90 4.99
C ILE A 113 14.05 -17.19 4.57
N GLY A 114 15.39 -17.17 4.45
CA GLY A 114 16.17 -18.28 3.91
C GLY A 114 15.88 -19.63 4.57
N ALA A 115 15.72 -19.64 5.90
CA ALA A 115 15.42 -20.85 6.67
C ALA A 115 13.91 -21.19 6.80
N MET A 116 12.99 -20.38 6.27
CA MET A 116 11.55 -20.71 6.27
C MET A 116 11.26 -21.79 5.24
N SER A 117 10.24 -22.62 5.48
CA SER A 117 9.62 -23.40 4.40
C SER A 117 8.78 -22.47 3.51
N ASP A 118 8.55 -22.88 2.25
CA ASP A 118 7.69 -22.11 1.35
C ASP A 118 6.25 -22.03 1.89
N GLY A 119 5.76 -23.10 2.54
CA GLY A 119 4.49 -23.10 3.27
C GLY A 119 4.37 -22.02 4.34
N LEU A 120 5.45 -21.69 5.06
CA LEU A 120 5.44 -20.60 6.04
C LEU A 120 5.33 -19.24 5.36
N ILE A 121 5.93 -19.06 4.18
CA ILE A 121 5.83 -17.82 3.40
C ILE A 121 4.41 -17.69 2.82
N VAL A 122 3.86 -18.77 2.25
CA VAL A 122 2.47 -18.83 1.78
C VAL A 122 1.50 -18.47 2.91
N ARG A 123 1.70 -19.03 4.11
CA ARG A 123 0.88 -18.72 5.30
C ARG A 123 1.03 -17.26 5.74
N ALA A 124 2.23 -16.69 5.65
CA ALA A 124 2.44 -15.28 5.96
C ALA A 124 1.67 -14.37 4.99
N LEU A 125 1.65 -14.69 3.69
CA LEU A 125 0.91 -13.94 2.67
C LEU A 125 -0.60 -14.09 2.84
N ARG A 126 -1.11 -15.33 2.87
CA ARG A 126 -2.56 -15.60 2.77
C ARG A 126 -3.29 -15.64 4.12
N GLU A 127 -2.62 -16.09 5.18
CA GLU A 127 -3.23 -16.08 6.53
C GLU A 127 -2.87 -14.82 7.32
N GLY A 128 -1.82 -14.10 6.94
CA GLY A 128 -1.31 -12.98 7.72
C GLY A 128 -0.64 -13.43 9.02
N LEU A 129 0.07 -14.57 9.01
CA LEU A 129 0.75 -15.14 10.19
C LEU A 129 2.27 -15.22 9.98
N ASN A 130 3.04 -14.68 10.92
CA ASN A 130 4.50 -14.74 10.88
C ASN A 130 5.05 -16.17 11.14
N ARG A 131 6.37 -16.34 11.11
CA ARG A 131 7.05 -17.62 11.40
C ARG A 131 6.67 -18.23 12.75
N LYS A 132 6.35 -17.37 13.75
CA LYS A 132 5.92 -17.77 15.09
C LYS A 132 4.40 -17.97 15.20
N GLY A 133 3.63 -17.87 14.11
CA GLY A 133 2.17 -17.99 14.14
C GLY A 133 1.46 -16.79 14.77
N GLN A 134 2.07 -15.60 14.78
CA GLN A 134 1.47 -14.37 15.28
C GLN A 134 0.94 -13.52 14.12
N THR A 135 -0.15 -12.78 14.34
CA THR A 135 -0.79 -11.93 13.32
C THR A 135 0.15 -10.83 12.81
N LEU A 136 0.18 -10.60 11.50
CA LEU A 136 0.95 -9.57 10.79
C LEU A 136 0.18 -8.25 10.58
N PHE A 137 -1.05 -8.17 11.07
CA PHE A 137 -1.87 -6.96 11.18
C PHE A 137 -1.22 -5.96 12.17
N PRO A 138 -1.39 -4.64 12.02
CA PRO A 138 -2.17 -3.90 11.02
C PRO A 138 -1.47 -3.63 9.68
N VAL A 139 -0.18 -3.96 9.55
CA VAL A 139 0.62 -3.50 8.40
C VAL A 139 0.46 -4.40 7.18
N MET A 140 0.55 -5.72 7.35
CA MET A 140 0.50 -6.64 6.22
C MET A 140 -0.95 -6.84 5.72
N PRO A 141 -1.28 -6.56 4.44
CA PRO A 141 -2.64 -6.55 3.92
C PRO A 141 -3.16 -7.95 3.56
N ALA A 142 -3.20 -8.86 4.54
CA ALA A 142 -3.61 -10.26 4.32
C ALA A 142 -5.05 -10.41 3.81
N ASP A 143 -5.94 -9.44 4.09
CA ASP A 143 -7.31 -9.42 3.57
C ASP A 143 -7.39 -9.52 2.05
N TRP A 144 -6.39 -8.97 1.36
CA TRP A 144 -6.31 -8.95 -0.10
C TRP A 144 -5.43 -10.04 -0.66
N LEU A 145 -4.43 -10.47 0.10
CA LEU A 145 -3.55 -11.56 -0.33
C LEU A 145 -4.19 -12.93 -0.18
N LYS A 146 -5.21 -13.11 0.68
CA LYS A 146 -5.82 -14.41 0.98
C LYS A 146 -6.35 -15.18 -0.24
N GLY A 147 -6.81 -14.45 -1.26
CA GLY A 147 -7.35 -15.01 -2.49
C GLY A 147 -6.32 -15.19 -3.61
N LEU A 148 -5.03 -14.91 -3.36
CA LEU A 148 -3.97 -15.31 -4.28
C LEU A 148 -4.02 -16.80 -4.52
N SER A 149 -3.94 -17.19 -5.79
CA SER A 149 -3.85 -18.60 -6.17
C SER A 149 -2.58 -19.24 -5.64
N ASP A 150 -2.60 -20.56 -5.47
CA ASP A 150 -1.42 -21.32 -5.06
C ASP A 150 -0.28 -21.11 -6.07
N LYS A 151 -0.60 -21.10 -7.37
CA LYS A 151 0.35 -20.85 -8.46
C LYS A 151 1.04 -19.49 -8.32
N ASP A 152 0.27 -18.42 -8.17
CA ASP A 152 0.84 -17.06 -8.09
C ASP A 152 1.51 -16.78 -6.74
N THR A 153 1.00 -17.36 -5.65
CA THR A 153 1.66 -17.26 -4.34
C THR A 153 3.02 -17.94 -4.38
N LEU A 154 3.11 -19.14 -4.97
CA LEU A 154 4.37 -19.86 -5.15
C LEU A 154 5.30 -19.18 -6.15
N ALA A 155 4.77 -18.50 -7.16
CA ALA A 155 5.57 -17.66 -8.05
C ALA A 155 6.25 -16.53 -7.27
N ILE A 156 5.52 -15.81 -6.41
CA ILE A 156 6.09 -14.79 -5.52
C ILE A 156 7.17 -15.40 -4.62
N VAL A 157 6.92 -16.59 -4.04
CA VAL A 157 7.92 -17.30 -3.23
C VAL A 157 9.16 -17.63 -4.06
N ALA A 158 9.01 -18.15 -5.28
CA ALA A 158 10.13 -18.46 -6.18
C ALA A 158 10.98 -17.23 -6.48
N TYR A 159 10.35 -16.09 -6.76
CA TYR A 159 11.05 -14.83 -6.94
C TYR A 159 11.81 -14.40 -5.67
N LEU A 160 11.17 -14.43 -4.51
CA LEU A 160 11.82 -14.12 -3.24
C LEU A 160 13.04 -15.03 -2.97
N ARG A 161 12.96 -16.32 -3.30
CA ARG A 161 14.08 -17.27 -3.20
C ARG A 161 15.23 -16.93 -4.13
N SER A 162 14.94 -16.33 -5.29
CA SER A 162 15.95 -15.91 -6.27
C SER A 162 16.71 -14.65 -5.86
N LEU A 163 16.21 -13.89 -4.88
CA LEU A 163 16.84 -12.66 -4.43
C LEU A 163 18.16 -12.95 -3.69
N PRO A 164 19.17 -12.08 -3.85
CA PRO A 164 20.42 -12.21 -3.12
C PRO A 164 20.18 -12.08 -1.61
N PRO A 165 20.88 -12.87 -0.77
CA PRO A 165 20.78 -12.75 0.68
C PRO A 165 21.37 -11.41 1.14
N VAL A 166 20.68 -10.74 2.05
CA VAL A 166 21.21 -9.55 2.74
C VAL A 166 21.03 -9.72 4.24
N LYS A 167 22.16 -9.76 4.95
CA LYS A 167 22.17 -9.86 6.41
C LYS A 167 21.80 -8.50 7.02
N ASN A 168 20.52 -8.32 7.34
CA ASN A 168 20.00 -7.13 7.99
C ASN A 168 19.02 -7.53 9.09
N ALA A 169 19.41 -7.27 10.34
CA ALA A 169 18.53 -7.45 11.49
C ALA A 169 17.51 -6.29 11.53
N VAL A 170 16.24 -6.63 11.69
CA VAL A 170 15.15 -5.65 11.80
C VAL A 170 14.69 -5.55 13.25
N SER A 171 14.43 -4.32 13.70
CA SER A 171 13.88 -4.05 15.03
C SER A 171 12.56 -4.79 15.28
N SER A 172 12.36 -5.28 16.50
CA SER A 172 11.10 -5.92 16.88
C SER A 172 9.95 -4.91 16.91
N ASN A 173 8.73 -5.38 16.60
CA ASN A 173 7.51 -4.59 16.76
C ASN A 173 7.29 -4.15 18.22
N ARG A 174 6.77 -2.94 18.40
CA ARG A 174 6.42 -2.31 19.68
C ARG A 174 4.93 -1.97 19.70
N PRO A 175 4.04 -2.98 19.78
CA PRO A 175 2.60 -2.73 19.84
C PRO A 175 2.21 -2.01 21.13
N SER A 176 1.27 -1.08 21.04
CA SER A 176 0.70 -0.40 22.21
C SER A 176 -0.07 -1.37 23.11
N PHE A 177 -0.41 -0.94 24.33
CA PHE A 177 -1.29 -1.73 25.20
C PHE A 177 -2.66 -1.99 24.53
N ALA A 178 -3.23 -0.99 23.85
CA ALA A 178 -4.50 -1.12 23.15
C ALA A 178 -4.43 -2.18 22.04
N ALA A 179 -3.37 -2.16 21.22
CA ALA A 179 -3.15 -3.18 20.19
C ALA A 179 -3.01 -4.58 20.80
N LYS A 180 -2.19 -4.72 21.85
CA LYS A 180 -2.02 -5.98 22.58
C LYS A 180 -3.36 -6.51 23.11
N ALA A 181 -4.19 -5.64 23.68
CA ALA A 181 -5.51 -6.02 24.19
C ALA A 181 -6.43 -6.50 23.06
N LEU A 182 -6.42 -5.83 21.90
CA LEU A 182 -7.20 -6.26 20.74
C LEU A 182 -6.77 -7.62 20.17
N PHE A 183 -5.47 -7.94 20.20
CA PHE A 183 -4.98 -9.29 19.85
C PHE A 183 -5.35 -10.34 20.91
N ALA A 184 -5.17 -10.02 22.20
CA ALA A 184 -5.48 -10.90 23.33
C ALA A 184 -6.97 -11.26 23.41
N LEU A 185 -7.85 -10.29 23.12
CA LEU A 185 -9.30 -10.44 23.06
C LEU A 185 -9.81 -10.95 21.71
N LYS A 186 -8.90 -11.25 20.76
CA LYS A 186 -9.23 -11.76 19.43
C LYS A 186 -10.17 -10.83 18.65
N VAL A 187 -10.07 -9.52 18.84
CA VAL A 187 -10.73 -8.54 17.96
C VAL A 187 -9.97 -8.47 16.64
N LEU A 188 -8.63 -8.45 16.72
CA LEU A 188 -7.75 -8.54 15.55
C LEU A 188 -7.33 -9.99 15.35
N LYS A 189 -7.77 -10.58 14.23
CA LYS A 189 -7.53 -11.99 13.90
C LYS A 189 -6.78 -12.10 12.57
N PRO A 190 -6.00 -13.19 12.37
CA PRO A 190 -5.51 -13.55 11.05
C PRO A 190 -6.68 -13.95 10.14
N GLN A 191 -6.40 -14.09 8.85
CA GLN A 191 -7.37 -14.62 7.88
C GLN A 191 -7.70 -16.09 8.20
N PRO A 192 -8.79 -16.64 7.62
CA PRO A 192 -9.12 -18.06 7.76
C PRO A 192 -7.95 -18.98 7.36
N PRO A 193 -7.83 -20.17 7.98
CA PRO A 193 -6.78 -21.12 7.64
C PRO A 193 -6.87 -21.56 6.18
N ILE A 194 -5.73 -21.86 5.56
CA ILE A 194 -5.69 -22.44 4.21
C ILE A 194 -6.08 -23.91 4.32
N THR A 195 -7.32 -24.23 3.96
CA THR A 195 -7.86 -25.59 4.00
C THR A 195 -7.92 -26.27 2.64
N GLN A 196 -7.85 -25.48 1.57
CA GLN A 196 -7.95 -25.96 0.19
C GLN A 196 -7.11 -25.10 -0.76
N PRO A 197 -6.65 -25.66 -1.89
CA PRO A 197 -5.97 -24.90 -2.94
C PRO A 197 -6.86 -23.77 -3.47
N VAL A 198 -6.24 -22.63 -3.79
CA VAL A 198 -6.91 -21.57 -4.56
C VAL A 198 -6.39 -21.62 -5.99
N VAL A 199 -7.31 -21.75 -6.93
CA VAL A 199 -7.01 -21.85 -8.37
C VAL A 199 -7.32 -20.51 -9.02
N SER A 200 -6.36 -19.96 -9.76
CA SER A 200 -6.60 -18.75 -10.55
C SER A 200 -7.37 -19.08 -11.82
N PRO A 201 -8.23 -18.16 -12.30
CA PRO A 201 -8.76 -18.22 -13.65
C PRO A 201 -7.61 -18.24 -14.68
N PRO A 202 -7.78 -18.89 -15.84
CA PRO A 202 -6.79 -18.85 -16.91
C PRO A 202 -6.46 -17.39 -17.28
N PRO A 203 -5.16 -17.04 -17.44
CA PRO A 203 -4.78 -15.73 -17.92
C PRO A 203 -5.41 -15.42 -19.27
N GLY A 204 -5.89 -14.19 -19.43
CA GLY A 204 -6.49 -13.72 -20.66
C GLY A 204 -7.51 -12.62 -20.41
N VAL A 205 -8.05 -12.05 -21.48
CA VAL A 205 -8.94 -10.89 -21.40
C VAL A 205 -10.37 -11.31 -21.01
N THR A 206 -10.54 -11.82 -19.80
CA THR A 206 -11.81 -12.34 -19.26
C THR A 206 -12.21 -11.58 -18.00
N VAL A 207 -13.51 -11.59 -17.69
CA VAL A 207 -14.06 -10.95 -16.48
C VAL A 207 -13.54 -11.67 -15.23
N GLU A 208 -13.44 -13.00 -15.27
CA GLU A 208 -13.00 -13.84 -14.16
C GLU A 208 -11.54 -13.55 -13.81
N TYR A 209 -10.65 -13.51 -14.81
CA TYR A 209 -9.25 -13.18 -14.59
C TYR A 209 -9.08 -11.71 -14.17
N GLY A 210 -9.83 -10.78 -14.76
CA GLY A 210 -9.87 -9.39 -14.34
C GLY A 210 -10.27 -9.20 -12.87
N LYS A 211 -11.29 -9.95 -12.41
CA LYS A 211 -11.70 -10.00 -11.01
C LYS A 211 -10.57 -10.49 -10.12
N TYR A 212 -9.95 -11.60 -10.50
CA TYR A 212 -8.82 -12.15 -9.78
C TYR A 212 -7.70 -11.12 -9.60
N LEU A 213 -7.35 -10.40 -10.66
CA LEU A 213 -6.31 -9.37 -10.62
C LEU A 213 -6.69 -8.17 -9.73
N ALA A 214 -7.88 -7.61 -9.94
CA ALA A 214 -8.34 -6.41 -9.24
C ALA A 214 -8.53 -6.63 -7.72
N GLU A 215 -8.96 -7.84 -7.33
CA GLU A 215 -9.25 -8.18 -5.93
C GLU A 215 -8.06 -8.86 -5.22
N ASN A 216 -7.18 -9.57 -5.95
CA ASN A 216 -6.18 -10.45 -5.33
C ASN A 216 -4.76 -10.31 -5.89
N THR A 217 -4.46 -9.41 -6.83
CA THR A 217 -3.06 -9.22 -7.29
C THR A 217 -2.58 -7.77 -7.35
N ALA A 218 -3.50 -6.80 -7.33
CA ALA A 218 -3.19 -5.37 -7.45
C ALA A 218 -3.76 -4.50 -6.33
N THR A 219 -4.48 -5.09 -5.37
CA THR A 219 -5.05 -4.35 -4.22
C THR A 219 -5.91 -3.15 -4.66
N CYS A 220 -6.52 -3.17 -5.85
CA CYS A 220 -7.30 -2.03 -6.35
C CYS A 220 -8.43 -1.67 -5.39
N ALA A 221 -9.14 -2.70 -4.89
CA ALA A 221 -10.21 -2.55 -3.92
C ALA A 221 -9.73 -2.08 -2.53
N ASP A 222 -8.43 -2.18 -2.20
CA ASP A 222 -7.89 -1.72 -0.93
C ASP A 222 -7.96 -0.20 -0.80
N CYS A 223 -7.58 0.49 -1.88
CA CYS A 223 -7.66 1.94 -1.96
C CYS A 223 -9.05 2.40 -2.42
N HIS A 224 -9.62 1.77 -3.44
CA HIS A 224 -10.84 2.26 -4.11
C HIS A 224 -12.16 1.78 -3.48
N SER A 225 -12.18 1.36 -2.22
CA SER A 225 -13.41 0.93 -1.54
C SER A 225 -13.66 1.68 -0.23
N GLN A 226 -14.92 1.80 0.16
CA GLN A 226 -15.26 2.45 1.42
C GLN A 226 -15.02 1.53 2.62
N ARG A 227 -14.62 2.15 3.72
CA ARG A 227 -14.43 1.52 5.03
C ARG A 227 -15.13 2.31 6.11
N ASN A 228 -15.49 1.61 7.18
CA ASN A 228 -15.94 2.23 8.40
C ASN A 228 -14.78 2.99 9.06
N LEU A 229 -14.97 4.28 9.33
CA LEU A 229 -13.92 5.14 9.88
C LEU A 229 -13.50 4.79 11.32
N ASN A 230 -14.39 4.15 12.09
CA ASN A 230 -14.10 3.76 13.47
C ASN A 230 -13.38 2.42 13.56
N THR A 231 -13.71 1.47 12.67
CA THR A 231 -13.18 0.10 12.75
C THR A 231 -12.15 -0.24 11.68
N GLY A 232 -12.06 0.56 10.61
CA GLY A 232 -11.21 0.30 9.44
C GLY A 232 -11.72 -0.83 8.53
N VAL A 233 -12.83 -1.48 8.89
CA VAL A 233 -13.40 -2.61 8.15
C VAL A 233 -14.09 -2.10 6.87
N PHE A 234 -13.89 -2.79 5.75
CA PHE A 234 -14.58 -2.51 4.49
C PHE A 234 -16.09 -2.62 4.63
N LEU A 235 -16.81 -1.68 4.04
CA LEU A 235 -18.26 -1.70 4.02
C LEU A 235 -18.75 -2.73 2.99
N PRO A 236 -19.59 -3.71 3.39
CA PRO A 236 -20.15 -4.67 2.45
C PRO A 236 -20.88 -3.99 1.29
N GLY A 237 -20.62 -4.46 0.06
CA GLY A 237 -21.22 -3.90 -1.15
C GLY A 237 -20.65 -2.54 -1.60
N LYS A 238 -19.62 -2.01 -0.93
CA LYS A 238 -18.94 -0.75 -1.28
C LYS A 238 -17.56 -0.97 -1.90
N ASN A 239 -17.35 -2.13 -2.52
CA ASN A 239 -16.13 -2.41 -3.26
C ASN A 239 -16.07 -1.50 -4.49
N PHE A 240 -14.90 -0.93 -4.75
CA PHE A 240 -14.64 -0.06 -5.91
C PHE A 240 -15.42 1.26 -5.96
N THR A 241 -16.22 1.59 -4.93
CA THR A 241 -17.02 2.82 -4.92
C THR A 241 -16.24 4.09 -4.55
N GLY A 242 -14.91 4.01 -4.43
CA GLY A 242 -14.04 5.08 -3.95
C GLY A 242 -13.78 5.01 -2.45
N SER A 243 -12.72 5.70 -2.00
CA SER A 243 -12.29 5.65 -0.60
C SER A 243 -13.13 6.55 0.30
N SER A 244 -13.33 6.11 1.54
CA SER A 244 -13.87 6.94 2.62
C SER A 244 -12.78 7.60 3.48
N ILE A 245 -11.51 7.23 3.25
CA ILE A 245 -10.33 7.79 3.92
C ILE A 245 -9.44 8.50 2.91
N ALA A 246 -8.74 9.52 3.38
CA ALA A 246 -7.67 10.13 2.61
C ALA A 246 -6.39 9.28 2.70
N PHE A 247 -5.64 9.25 1.62
CA PHE A 247 -4.30 8.71 1.54
C PHE A 247 -3.31 9.87 1.40
N GLY A 248 -2.08 9.68 1.88
CA GLY A 248 -1.08 10.74 1.88
C GLY A 248 -1.19 11.63 3.11
N GLY A 249 -0.87 12.91 2.92
CA GLY A 249 -0.88 13.91 3.96
C GLY A 249 0.22 13.70 5.02
N GLU A 250 0.03 14.32 6.18
CA GLU A 250 1.03 14.35 7.26
C GLU A 250 1.38 12.95 7.79
N LEU A 251 0.41 12.03 7.84
CA LEU A 251 0.62 10.67 8.33
C LEU A 251 1.61 9.88 7.45
N ASP A 252 1.56 10.09 6.15
CA ASP A 252 2.42 9.42 5.17
C ASP A 252 3.65 10.26 4.80
N ASN A 253 3.85 11.41 5.47
CA ASN A 253 4.88 12.39 5.13
C ASN A 253 4.81 12.82 3.63
N LEU A 254 3.60 12.95 3.10
CA LEU A 254 3.34 13.38 1.73
C LEU A 254 2.67 14.76 1.74
N PRO A 255 3.19 15.74 0.98
CA PRO A 255 2.66 17.12 0.96
C PRO A 255 1.33 17.27 0.19
N ALA A 256 0.63 16.16 -0.06
CA ALA A 256 -0.71 16.14 -0.65
C ALA A 256 -1.54 15.02 0.00
N SER A 257 -2.83 15.26 0.14
CA SER A 257 -3.82 14.29 0.62
C SER A 257 -4.85 14.04 -0.49
N ALA A 258 -5.23 12.80 -0.73
CA ALA A 258 -6.20 12.47 -1.79
C ALA A 258 -7.04 11.25 -1.46
N TYR A 259 -8.26 11.22 -2.00
CA TYR A 259 -9.16 10.08 -1.91
C TYR A 259 -9.10 9.27 -3.22
N ALA A 260 -9.11 7.95 -3.10
CA ALA A 260 -9.14 7.09 -4.27
C ALA A 260 -10.53 7.21 -4.94
N PRO A 261 -10.61 7.51 -6.25
CA PRO A 261 -11.88 7.75 -6.92
C PRO A 261 -12.73 6.48 -7.05
N ASN A 262 -14.02 6.68 -7.32
CA ASN A 262 -14.94 5.60 -7.67
C ASN A 262 -14.54 4.93 -9.01
N LEU A 263 -14.42 3.60 -9.02
CA LEU A 263 -14.08 2.78 -10.18
C LEU A 263 -15.27 1.96 -10.71
N THR A 264 -16.45 2.11 -10.13
CA THR A 264 -17.67 1.47 -10.66
C THR A 264 -18.04 2.06 -12.04
N PRO A 265 -18.87 1.38 -12.85
CA PRO A 265 -19.32 1.91 -14.15
C PRO A 265 -20.39 3.00 -14.00
N ASP A 266 -20.50 3.64 -12.83
CA ASP A 266 -21.30 4.84 -12.65
C ASP A 266 -20.81 5.95 -13.60
N LYS A 267 -21.73 6.63 -14.28
CA LYS A 267 -21.41 7.60 -15.33
C LYS A 267 -21.07 8.98 -14.78
N LYS A 268 -21.47 9.28 -13.54
CA LYS A 268 -21.30 10.62 -12.94
C LYS A 268 -20.01 10.72 -12.14
N THR A 269 -19.73 9.71 -11.33
CA THR A 269 -18.63 9.70 -10.36
C THR A 269 -17.63 8.57 -10.61
N GLY A 270 -18.02 7.54 -11.35
CA GLY A 270 -17.19 6.39 -11.69
C GLY A 270 -16.51 6.47 -13.06
N ILE A 271 -16.08 5.31 -13.57
CA ILE A 271 -15.42 5.18 -14.89
C ILE A 271 -16.40 4.81 -16.01
N GLY A 272 -17.71 4.96 -15.80
CA GLY A 272 -18.74 4.54 -16.78
C GLY A 272 -18.72 5.30 -18.10
N THR A 273 -17.99 6.41 -18.19
CA THR A 273 -17.78 7.20 -19.41
C THR A 273 -16.41 6.95 -20.05
N TRP A 274 -15.55 6.16 -19.41
CA TRP A 274 -14.20 5.88 -19.90
C TRP A 274 -14.23 4.71 -20.88
N THR A 275 -13.61 4.90 -22.05
CA THR A 275 -13.30 3.80 -22.99
C THR A 275 -12.18 2.90 -22.43
N GLU A 276 -12.07 1.67 -22.95
CA GLU A 276 -10.99 0.74 -22.59
C GLU A 276 -9.61 1.38 -22.87
N GLU A 277 -9.48 2.06 -24.00
CA GLU A 277 -8.25 2.75 -24.41
C GLU A 277 -7.89 3.89 -23.45
N GLN A 278 -8.89 4.66 -23.01
CA GLN A 278 -8.69 5.72 -22.01
C GLN A 278 -8.28 5.15 -20.65
N PHE A 279 -8.89 4.05 -20.22
CA PHE A 279 -8.51 3.37 -18.98
C PHE A 279 -7.07 2.86 -19.03
N ILE A 280 -6.70 2.18 -20.12
CA ILE A 280 -5.32 1.70 -20.33
C ILE A 280 -4.35 2.87 -20.33
N LYS A 281 -4.65 3.95 -21.08
CA LYS A 281 -3.82 5.15 -21.10
C LYS A 281 -3.63 5.74 -19.71
N ALA A 282 -4.69 5.83 -18.92
CA ALA A 282 -4.63 6.33 -17.55
C ALA A 282 -3.69 5.49 -16.67
N LEU A 283 -3.70 4.16 -16.80
CA LEU A 283 -2.78 3.29 -16.05
C LEU A 283 -1.35 3.28 -16.60
N ARG A 284 -1.17 3.59 -17.89
CA ARG A 284 0.15 3.65 -18.53
C ARG A 284 0.89 4.95 -18.25
N THR A 285 0.18 6.07 -18.24
CA THR A 285 0.79 7.41 -18.20
C THR A 285 0.28 8.29 -17.05
N GLY A 286 -0.70 7.82 -16.28
CA GLY A 286 -1.35 8.62 -15.24
C GLY A 286 -2.28 9.70 -15.79
N THR A 287 -2.54 9.73 -17.10
CA THR A 287 -3.35 10.78 -17.75
C THR A 287 -4.82 10.36 -17.83
N ARG A 288 -5.68 11.11 -17.14
CA ARG A 288 -7.14 10.93 -17.17
C ARG A 288 -7.73 11.33 -18.53
N PRO A 289 -8.99 10.93 -18.84
CA PRO A 289 -9.68 11.35 -20.06
C PRO A 289 -9.78 12.87 -20.26
N ASP A 290 -9.90 13.64 -19.18
CA ASP A 290 -9.93 15.10 -19.20
C ASP A 290 -8.55 15.74 -19.52
N GLY A 291 -7.49 14.93 -19.49
CA GLY A 291 -6.10 15.29 -19.72
C GLY A 291 -5.35 15.76 -18.47
N THR A 292 -5.95 15.68 -17.28
CA THR A 292 -5.25 15.89 -16.01
C THR A 292 -4.39 14.67 -15.64
N VAL A 293 -3.34 14.90 -14.86
CA VAL A 293 -2.40 13.87 -14.41
C VAL A 293 -2.65 13.51 -12.95
N MET A 294 -2.78 12.21 -12.69
CA MET A 294 -2.93 11.65 -11.34
C MET A 294 -1.72 11.95 -10.45
N LEU A 295 -1.93 12.02 -9.13
CA LEU A 295 -0.82 11.91 -8.18
C LEU A 295 -0.22 10.50 -8.27
N THR A 296 1.09 10.37 -8.04
CA THR A 296 1.75 9.06 -8.03
C THR A 296 1.41 8.22 -6.78
N LEU A 297 0.60 8.78 -5.87
CA LEU A 297 -0.10 8.05 -4.82
C LEU A 297 -0.99 6.95 -5.38
N MET A 298 -1.60 7.19 -6.55
CA MET A 298 -2.08 6.11 -7.40
C MET A 298 -0.86 5.53 -8.12
N PRO A 299 -0.47 4.27 -7.89
CA PRO A 299 0.80 3.71 -8.35
C PRO A 299 0.79 3.34 -9.85
N TYR A 300 0.25 4.21 -10.71
CA TYR A 300 0.26 4.03 -12.16
C TYR A 300 1.66 3.83 -12.75
N PRO A 301 2.77 4.40 -12.21
CA PRO A 301 4.09 4.12 -12.76
C PRO A 301 4.43 2.62 -12.73
N TYR A 302 3.91 1.86 -11.77
CA TYR A 302 4.09 0.42 -11.66
C TYR A 302 3.09 -0.36 -12.49
N PHE A 303 1.81 0.06 -12.51
CA PHE A 303 0.81 -0.51 -13.41
C PHE A 303 1.14 -0.28 -14.90
N SER A 304 2.00 0.69 -15.22
CA SER A 304 2.50 0.89 -16.58
C SER A 304 3.36 -0.27 -17.12
N PHE A 305 3.73 -1.25 -16.26
CA PHE A 305 4.42 -2.48 -16.62
C PHE A 305 3.50 -3.69 -16.73
N TRP A 306 2.21 -3.53 -16.41
CA TRP A 306 1.25 -4.61 -16.58
C TRP A 306 1.11 -5.00 -18.05
N THR A 307 0.75 -6.24 -18.36
CA THR A 307 0.45 -6.59 -19.76
C THR A 307 -0.82 -5.89 -20.23
N ASP A 308 -0.97 -5.66 -21.54
CA ASP A 308 -2.21 -5.09 -22.08
C ASP A 308 -3.42 -5.99 -21.75
N ASP A 309 -3.24 -7.31 -21.81
CA ASP A 309 -4.29 -8.28 -21.50
C ASP A 309 -4.73 -8.21 -20.04
N ASP A 310 -3.79 -8.03 -19.09
CA ASP A 310 -4.13 -7.85 -17.67
C ASP A 310 -4.92 -6.55 -17.46
N LEU A 311 -4.52 -5.43 -18.10
CA LEU A 311 -5.23 -4.15 -17.98
C LEU A 311 -6.64 -4.22 -18.59
N LYS A 312 -6.78 -4.86 -19.75
CA LYS A 312 -8.08 -5.08 -20.41
C LYS A 312 -8.96 -6.00 -19.57
N ALA A 313 -8.42 -7.06 -18.99
CA ALA A 313 -9.17 -7.95 -18.10
C ALA A 313 -9.72 -7.18 -16.89
N VAL A 314 -8.88 -6.38 -16.22
CA VAL A 314 -9.31 -5.53 -15.10
C VAL A 314 -10.40 -4.55 -15.54
N TYR A 315 -10.25 -3.86 -16.68
CA TYR A 315 -11.27 -2.98 -17.21
C TYR A 315 -12.61 -3.71 -17.41
N ARG A 316 -12.59 -4.87 -18.09
CA ARG A 316 -13.80 -5.68 -18.31
C ARG A 316 -14.47 -6.06 -16.99
N TYR A 317 -13.71 -6.47 -15.98
CA TYR A 317 -14.26 -6.77 -14.67
C TYR A 317 -14.90 -5.54 -14.02
N LEU A 318 -14.23 -4.39 -14.02
CA LEU A 318 -14.76 -3.15 -13.45
C LEU A 318 -16.05 -2.70 -14.16
N GLN A 319 -16.25 -3.02 -15.44
CA GLN A 319 -17.53 -2.75 -16.11
C GLN A 319 -18.68 -3.68 -15.65
N THR A 320 -18.39 -4.77 -14.93
CA THR A 320 -19.40 -5.69 -14.38
C THR A 320 -19.80 -5.40 -12.94
N VAL A 321 -19.05 -4.58 -12.20
CA VAL A 321 -19.40 -4.26 -10.82
C VAL A 321 -20.64 -3.36 -10.78
N PRO A 322 -21.50 -3.44 -9.74
CA PRO A 322 -22.69 -2.60 -9.65
C PRO A 322 -22.32 -1.11 -9.70
N ALA A 323 -22.91 -0.39 -10.66
CA ALA A 323 -22.79 1.07 -10.73
C ALA A 323 -23.34 1.69 -9.44
N GLN A 324 -22.52 2.49 -8.76
CA GLN A 324 -22.92 3.21 -7.57
C GLN A 324 -22.38 4.62 -7.64
N GLU A 325 -23.26 5.60 -7.57
CA GLU A 325 -22.85 7.00 -7.45
C GLU A 325 -22.19 7.23 -6.08
N ASN A 326 -20.96 7.73 -6.10
CA ASN A 326 -20.24 8.15 -4.91
C ASN A 326 -19.13 9.13 -5.29
N GLU A 327 -19.36 10.41 -5.00
CA GLU A 327 -18.34 11.44 -5.15
C GLU A 327 -17.41 11.42 -3.93
N VAL A 328 -16.12 11.30 -4.19
CA VAL A 328 -15.10 11.39 -3.13
C VAL A 328 -14.62 12.83 -3.00
N PRO A 329 -14.15 13.24 -1.81
CA PRO A 329 -13.54 14.57 -1.66
C PRO A 329 -12.38 14.79 -2.63
N GLN A 330 -12.21 16.04 -3.05
CA GLN A 330 -11.12 16.45 -3.92
C GLN A 330 -9.77 16.29 -3.21
N MET A 331 -8.71 16.13 -4.01
CA MET A 331 -7.36 16.15 -3.47
C MET A 331 -7.00 17.55 -2.94
N GLU A 332 -6.18 17.59 -1.90
CA GLU A 332 -5.72 18.82 -1.27
C GLU A 332 -4.19 18.84 -1.24
N TYR A 333 -3.60 19.93 -1.72
CA TYR A 333 -2.19 20.23 -1.48
C TYR A 333 -2.02 20.84 -0.10
N LEU A 334 -1.05 20.34 0.66
CA LEU A 334 -0.76 20.85 2.00
C LEU A 334 0.09 22.12 1.97
N ALA A 335 0.27 22.75 3.14
CA ALA A 335 1.03 23.98 3.32
C ALA A 335 2.43 23.93 2.70
N ALA A 336 3.09 22.76 2.67
CA ALA A 336 4.39 22.59 2.02
C ALA A 336 4.39 22.92 0.51
N ILE A 337 3.25 22.79 -0.17
CA ILE A 337 3.07 23.14 -1.59
C ILE A 337 2.41 24.51 -1.76
N THR A 338 1.59 24.95 -0.81
CA THR A 338 0.79 26.18 -0.94
C THR A 338 1.41 27.39 -0.22
N SER A 339 2.44 27.19 0.60
CA SER A 339 3.09 28.22 1.41
C SER A 339 4.60 28.01 1.47
N GLY A 340 5.35 29.10 1.64
CA GLY A 340 6.81 29.06 1.71
C GLY A 340 7.52 29.61 0.47
N SER A 341 8.81 29.33 0.35
CA SER A 341 9.62 29.82 -0.78
C SER A 341 9.33 29.00 -2.04
N SER A 342 9.68 29.56 -3.20
CA SER A 342 9.55 28.84 -4.48
C SER A 342 10.31 27.51 -4.47
N LEU A 343 11.47 27.46 -3.80
CA LEU A 343 12.26 26.25 -3.63
C LEU A 343 11.51 25.16 -2.85
N THR A 344 10.94 25.49 -1.68
CA THR A 344 10.26 24.50 -0.82
C THR A 344 8.96 24.02 -1.46
N LYS A 345 8.22 24.91 -2.12
CA LYS A 345 7.01 24.55 -2.88
C LYS A 345 7.37 23.61 -4.04
N GLY A 346 8.44 23.89 -4.76
CA GLY A 346 8.94 23.08 -5.86
C GLY A 346 9.37 21.68 -5.41
N GLU A 347 10.12 21.59 -4.31
CA GLU A 347 10.52 20.32 -3.71
C GLU A 347 9.31 19.46 -3.33
N ALA A 348 8.35 20.06 -2.62
CA ALA A 348 7.14 19.38 -2.18
C ALA A 348 6.29 18.90 -3.38
N MET A 349 6.16 19.72 -4.43
CA MET A 349 5.47 19.33 -5.66
C MET A 349 6.19 18.18 -6.38
N PHE A 350 7.52 18.25 -6.45
CA PHE A 350 8.34 17.21 -7.08
C PHE A 350 8.16 15.86 -6.36
N LYS A 351 8.09 15.87 -5.02
CA LYS A 351 7.88 14.67 -4.19
C LYS A 351 6.57 13.93 -4.48
N VAL A 352 5.49 14.62 -4.83
CA VAL A 352 4.16 13.98 -5.02
C VAL A 352 3.81 13.66 -6.47
N ARG A 353 4.62 14.11 -7.43
CA ARG A 353 4.34 13.92 -8.87
C ARG A 353 5.51 13.39 -9.68
N CYS A 354 6.76 13.65 -9.27
CA CYS A 354 7.93 13.45 -10.10
C CYS A 354 8.90 12.41 -9.54
N SER A 355 9.09 12.37 -8.21
CA SER A 355 10.13 11.54 -7.58
C SER A 355 9.94 10.05 -7.80
N THR A 356 8.70 9.55 -7.94
CA THR A 356 8.46 8.13 -8.22
C THR A 356 9.15 7.65 -9.50
N CYS A 357 9.27 8.52 -10.52
CA CYS A 357 9.98 8.20 -11.76
C CYS A 357 11.41 8.74 -11.76
N HIS A 358 11.61 9.97 -11.30
CA HIS A 358 12.88 10.68 -11.38
C HIS A 358 13.80 10.50 -10.17
N GLY A 359 13.37 9.76 -9.14
CA GLY A 359 14.09 9.57 -7.89
C GLY A 359 14.19 10.85 -7.05
N GLU A 360 14.64 10.70 -5.81
CA GLU A 360 14.94 11.83 -4.93
C GLU A 360 16.01 12.73 -5.57
N ASN A 361 15.75 14.04 -5.61
CA ASN A 361 16.63 15.04 -6.25
C ASN A 361 17.03 14.70 -7.69
N GLY A 362 16.14 14.05 -8.46
CA GLY A 362 16.37 13.79 -9.87
C GLY A 362 17.47 12.75 -10.17
N LYS A 363 17.90 11.94 -9.19
CA LYS A 363 18.96 10.93 -9.37
C LYS A 363 18.57 9.75 -10.25
N GLY A 364 17.28 9.61 -10.57
CA GLY A 364 16.67 8.50 -11.28
C GLY A 364 16.12 7.45 -10.31
N ALA A 365 14.97 6.86 -10.66
CA ALA A 365 14.41 5.72 -9.96
C ALA A 365 13.99 4.64 -10.97
N THR A 366 14.18 3.37 -10.62
CA THR A 366 13.51 2.27 -11.33
C THR A 366 12.00 2.51 -11.20
N PRO A 367 11.21 2.34 -12.28
CA PRO A 367 11.56 1.59 -13.49
C PRO A 367 11.91 2.46 -14.71
N THR A 368 12.04 3.78 -14.57
CA THR A 368 12.39 4.66 -15.70
C THR A 368 13.87 4.99 -15.78
N SER A 369 14.58 4.97 -14.64
CA SER A 369 16.01 5.26 -14.47
C SER A 369 16.46 6.61 -15.07
N VAL A 370 15.53 7.55 -15.32
CA VAL A 370 15.84 8.86 -15.90
C VAL A 370 16.41 9.78 -14.82
N ALA A 371 17.72 9.95 -14.84
CA ALA A 371 18.43 10.88 -13.95
C ALA A 371 18.29 12.32 -14.44
N LEU A 372 17.18 12.97 -14.08
CA LEU A 372 16.89 14.36 -14.44
C LEU A 372 18.01 15.32 -14.01
N ALA A 373 18.69 15.05 -12.89
CA ALA A 373 19.83 15.85 -12.42
C ALA A 373 21.02 15.89 -13.41
N ARG A 374 21.14 14.91 -14.30
CA ARG A 374 22.16 14.89 -15.37
C ARG A 374 21.73 15.62 -16.64
N VAL A 375 20.41 15.73 -16.85
CA VAL A 375 19.83 16.28 -18.08
C VAL A 375 19.49 17.76 -17.89
N ALA A 376 18.87 18.11 -16.77
CA ALA A 376 18.36 19.44 -16.50
C ALA A 376 19.41 20.56 -16.61
N PRO A 377 20.70 20.40 -16.19
CA PRO A 377 21.71 21.43 -16.35
C PRO A 377 21.97 21.85 -17.81
N ASN A 378 21.67 20.97 -18.78
CA ASN A 378 21.90 21.21 -20.21
C ASN A 378 20.68 21.80 -20.95
N LEU A 379 19.59 22.07 -20.23
CA LEU A 379 18.36 22.65 -20.78
C LEU A 379 18.11 24.00 -20.13
N ASP A 380 17.61 24.98 -20.89
CA ASP A 380 17.12 26.23 -20.33
C ASP A 380 15.74 26.07 -19.67
N ASP A 381 15.26 27.10 -18.97
CA ASP A 381 14.00 27.06 -18.23
C ASP A 381 12.78 26.92 -19.15
N ALA A 382 12.85 27.47 -20.37
CA ALA A 382 11.78 27.36 -21.35
C ALA A 382 11.66 25.93 -21.88
N ALA A 383 12.78 25.28 -22.19
CA ALA A 383 12.86 23.90 -22.62
C ALA A 383 12.35 22.94 -21.52
N LEU A 384 12.78 23.14 -20.26
CA LEU A 384 12.26 22.35 -19.14
C LEU A 384 10.74 22.55 -18.97
N THR A 385 10.28 23.80 -18.97
CA THR A 385 8.85 24.13 -18.85
C THR A 385 8.03 23.47 -19.96
N ASN A 386 8.49 23.58 -21.22
CA ASN A 386 7.81 22.98 -22.37
C ASN A 386 7.79 21.45 -22.29
N THR A 387 8.87 20.83 -21.81
CA THR A 387 8.96 19.39 -21.60
C THR A 387 7.97 18.93 -20.52
N ILE A 388 7.88 19.63 -19.38
CA ILE A 388 6.92 19.29 -18.32
C ILE A 388 5.48 19.49 -18.80
N LYS A 389 5.20 20.58 -19.53
CA LYS A 389 3.85 20.87 -20.05
C LYS A 389 3.39 19.84 -21.07
N SER A 390 4.27 19.47 -22.01
CA SER A 390 3.93 18.61 -23.15
C SER A 390 4.09 17.13 -22.84
N GLY A 391 4.90 16.79 -21.84
CA GLY A 391 5.39 15.44 -21.64
C GLY A 391 6.37 15.05 -22.74
N ILE A 392 6.79 13.78 -22.76
CA ILE A 392 7.64 13.24 -23.82
C ILE A 392 6.85 12.17 -24.57
N PRO A 393 6.49 12.41 -25.85
CA PRO A 393 5.75 11.45 -26.68
C PRO A 393 6.42 10.07 -26.71
N ALA A 394 5.60 9.01 -26.79
CA ALA A 394 6.04 7.62 -26.78
C ALA A 394 6.83 7.18 -25.52
N THR A 395 6.79 7.98 -24.45
CA THR A 395 7.32 7.61 -23.14
C THR A 395 6.21 7.59 -22.08
N ARG A 396 6.57 7.22 -20.85
CA ARG A 396 5.68 7.27 -19.68
C ARG A 396 5.60 8.65 -19.03
N MET A 397 6.31 9.67 -19.53
CA MET A 397 6.28 11.03 -18.98
C MET A 397 5.07 11.80 -19.54
N PRO A 398 4.00 12.01 -18.75
CA PRO A 398 2.81 12.71 -19.22
C PRO A 398 3.04 14.22 -19.32
N GLY A 399 2.15 14.89 -20.06
CA GLY A 399 2.10 16.35 -20.12
C GLY A 399 1.27 16.93 -18.98
N PHE A 400 1.83 17.88 -18.24
CA PHE A 400 1.21 18.50 -17.07
C PHE A 400 0.50 19.83 -17.39
N ALA A 401 0.36 20.22 -18.65
CA ALA A 401 -0.23 21.51 -19.06
C ALA A 401 -1.65 21.76 -18.51
N LYS A 402 -2.45 20.69 -18.34
CA LYS A 402 -3.80 20.77 -17.76
C LYS A 402 -3.85 20.54 -16.24
N THR A 403 -2.71 20.27 -15.61
CA THR A 403 -2.63 19.83 -14.21
C THR A 403 -1.92 20.84 -13.32
N LEU A 404 -0.86 21.48 -13.82
CA LEU A 404 -0.04 22.41 -13.05
C LEU A 404 -0.27 23.84 -13.51
N SER A 405 -0.39 24.76 -12.55
CA SER A 405 -0.42 26.19 -12.84
C SER A 405 0.96 26.69 -13.30
N ALA A 406 0.99 27.87 -13.90
CA ALA A 406 2.25 28.52 -14.28
C ALA A 406 3.17 28.76 -13.06
N GLU A 407 2.59 29.10 -11.90
CA GLU A 407 3.33 29.27 -10.65
C GLU A 407 3.94 27.95 -10.16
N GLN A 408 3.17 26.86 -10.15
CA GLN A 408 3.66 25.55 -9.74
C GLN A 408 4.76 25.03 -10.67
N LEU A 409 4.67 25.34 -11.96
CA LEU A 409 5.74 25.04 -12.91
C LEU A 409 7.01 25.84 -12.59
N ALA A 410 6.88 27.14 -12.32
CA ALA A 410 8.02 27.97 -11.92
C ALA A 410 8.68 27.46 -10.63
N ASP A 411 7.89 27.09 -9.63
CA ASP A 411 8.39 26.49 -8.38
C ASP A 411 9.16 25.18 -8.63
N LEU A 412 8.62 24.29 -9.47
CA LEU A 412 9.31 23.07 -9.89
C LEU A 412 10.64 23.36 -10.59
N ILE A 413 10.68 24.34 -11.49
CA ILE A 413 11.93 24.76 -12.15
C ILE A 413 12.92 25.28 -11.12
N THR A 414 12.50 26.14 -10.17
CA THR A 414 13.36 26.63 -9.08
C THR A 414 13.99 25.47 -8.31
N PHE A 415 13.22 24.43 -7.98
CA PHE A 415 13.74 23.26 -7.30
C PHE A 415 14.70 22.44 -8.16
N VAL A 416 14.36 22.16 -9.43
CA VAL A 416 15.26 21.44 -10.35
C VAL A 416 16.59 22.19 -10.53
N ARG A 417 16.58 23.52 -10.45
CA ARG A 417 17.79 24.36 -10.53
C ARG A 417 18.64 24.36 -9.27
N SER A 418 18.13 23.91 -8.13
CA SER A 418 18.89 23.84 -6.88
C SER A 418 19.89 22.68 -6.86
N TRP A 419 19.76 21.71 -7.76
CA TRP A 419 20.66 20.54 -7.86
C TRP A 419 22.01 20.85 -8.53
N LYS A 420 22.26 22.11 -8.89
CA LYS A 420 23.48 22.56 -9.57
C LYS A 420 24.70 22.57 -8.66
#